data_AF-A0A3D3CUB1-F1
#
_entry.id   AF-A0A3D3CUB1-F1
#
_cell.length_a   1.000
_cell.length_b   1.000
_cell.length_c   1.000
_cell.angle_alpha   90.00
_cell.angle_beta   90.00
_cell.angle_gamma   90.00
#
_symmetry.space_group_name_H-M   'P 1'
#
loop_
_entity.id
_entity.type
_entity.pdbx_description
1 polymer ?
#
loop_
_entity_poly.entity_id
_entity_poly.type
_entity_poly.pdbx_seq_one_letter_code
_entity_poly.pdbx_strand_id
1 'polypeptide(L)'
;MPKECRFHLGDQMDWANPSFNDSGWDTKPLGKSWSATGMKENIYAWYRIKIVIPSGLKTAIAGGMGIKLNLGKIDDVDQTFFNGKLIGQTGSLPPHYQSKWDVERIYMVPENDLLWDQENVIAVRVFSLDPGGVGMYQGDYHYGPVQWSDYISIAHSITQTDHNGFTTKIKCTNKSNNGFNGTATYWISDKANRKLFSESKPVIVKPAAGSETVIVFSDYKPSSEHIFNVG
;
A
#
# COMPACT_ATOMS: atom_id res chain seq x y z
N MET A 1 -5.20 11.80 -7.14
CA MET A 1 -6.67 11.66 -7.13
C MET A 1 -7.32 13.02 -7.36
N PRO A 2 -8.58 13.11 -7.84
CA PRO A 2 -9.33 14.37 -7.83
C PRO A 2 -9.52 14.87 -6.39
N LYS A 3 -9.83 16.17 -6.22
CA LYS A 3 -10.11 16.76 -4.89
C LYS A 3 -11.52 16.45 -4.38
N GLU A 4 -12.42 16.15 -5.29
CA GLU A 4 -13.82 15.88 -5.03
C GLU A 4 -14.25 14.60 -5.73
N CYS A 5 -15.38 14.05 -5.28
CA CYS A 5 -15.93 12.79 -5.76
C CYS A 5 -17.46 12.84 -5.77
N ARG A 6 -18.08 11.93 -6.53
CA ARG A 6 -19.53 11.73 -6.47
C ARG A 6 -19.87 10.98 -5.20
N PHE A 7 -20.98 11.35 -4.59
CA PHE A 7 -21.43 10.85 -3.30
C PHE A 7 -22.93 10.58 -3.30
N HIS A 8 -23.34 9.48 -2.66
CA HIS A 8 -24.74 9.16 -2.46
C HIS A 8 -24.97 8.37 -1.18
N LEU A 9 -26.07 8.64 -0.48
CA LEU A 9 -26.51 7.85 0.68
C LEU A 9 -27.37 6.67 0.25
N GLY A 10 -27.33 5.58 1.01
CA GLY A 10 -28.03 4.35 0.69
C GLY A 10 -27.09 3.29 0.12
N ASP A 11 -27.67 2.19 -0.37
CA ASP A 11 -26.89 1.01 -0.69
C ASP A 11 -27.46 0.26 -1.89
N GLN A 12 -26.78 0.36 -3.04
CA GLN A 12 -27.09 -0.45 -4.21
C GLN A 12 -25.79 -0.93 -4.84
N MET A 13 -25.67 -2.24 -5.03
CA MET A 13 -24.47 -2.85 -5.57
C MET A 13 -24.16 -2.44 -7.03
N ASP A 14 -25.19 -2.06 -7.80
CA ASP A 14 -25.01 -1.55 -9.17
C ASP A 14 -24.18 -0.27 -9.21
N TRP A 15 -24.06 0.45 -8.10
CA TRP A 15 -23.21 1.64 -7.99
C TRP A 15 -21.71 1.31 -8.02
N ALA A 16 -21.31 0.04 -7.94
CA ALA A 16 -19.95 -0.40 -8.22
C ALA A 16 -19.64 -0.43 -9.73
N ASN A 17 -20.67 -0.56 -10.59
CA ASN A 17 -20.49 -0.74 -12.03
C ASN A 17 -19.82 0.49 -12.67
N PRO A 18 -18.74 0.32 -13.46
CA PRO A 18 -18.08 1.45 -14.12
C PRO A 18 -19.01 2.23 -15.07
N SER A 19 -20.00 1.57 -15.68
CA SER A 19 -20.95 2.21 -16.60
C SER A 19 -22.15 2.90 -15.91
N PHE A 20 -22.24 2.84 -14.58
CA PHE A 20 -23.32 3.50 -13.85
C PHE A 20 -23.25 5.04 -14.02
N ASN A 21 -24.39 5.66 -14.35
CA ASN A 21 -24.48 7.10 -14.49
C ASN A 21 -24.70 7.78 -13.14
N ASP A 22 -23.64 8.39 -12.61
CA ASP A 22 -23.62 9.11 -11.34
C ASP A 22 -23.81 10.63 -11.50
N SER A 23 -24.28 11.12 -12.66
CA SER A 23 -24.44 12.56 -12.91
C SER A 23 -25.43 13.24 -11.96
N GLY A 24 -26.38 12.49 -11.42
CA GLY A 24 -27.37 12.96 -10.45
C GLY A 24 -26.92 12.89 -9.00
N TRP A 25 -25.70 12.39 -8.72
CA TRP A 25 -25.16 12.30 -7.37
C TRP A 25 -24.61 13.65 -6.89
N ASP A 26 -24.68 13.84 -5.58
CA ASP A 26 -24.02 14.96 -4.93
C ASP A 26 -22.50 14.89 -5.12
N THR A 27 -21.84 16.00 -4.87
CA THR A 27 -20.38 16.08 -4.86
C THR A 27 -19.90 16.30 -3.43
N LYS A 28 -18.83 15.60 -3.02
CA LYS A 28 -18.15 15.84 -1.74
C LYS A 28 -16.63 15.97 -1.92
N PRO A 29 -15.98 16.84 -1.13
CA PRO A 29 -14.52 16.86 -1.03
C PRO A 29 -14.01 15.56 -0.37
N LEU A 30 -12.90 15.05 -0.86
CA LEU A 30 -12.17 13.96 -0.21
C LEU A 30 -11.46 14.49 1.05
N GLY A 31 -11.31 13.64 2.07
CA GLY A 31 -10.59 13.99 3.29
C GLY A 31 -11.37 14.89 4.25
N LYS A 32 -12.70 14.87 4.17
CA LYS A 32 -13.58 15.54 5.12
C LYS A 32 -14.68 14.58 5.55
N SER A 33 -14.79 14.38 6.85
CA SER A 33 -15.93 13.67 7.44
C SER A 33 -17.23 14.44 7.20
N TRP A 34 -18.34 13.74 7.34
CA TRP A 34 -19.68 14.32 7.33
C TRP A 34 -20.57 13.59 8.34
N SER A 35 -21.77 14.13 8.60
CA SER A 35 -22.76 13.51 9.49
C SER A 35 -23.99 13.06 8.69
N ALA A 36 -24.48 11.86 8.97
CA ALA A 36 -25.72 11.31 8.44
C ALA A 36 -26.94 11.86 9.19
N THR A 37 -27.09 13.19 9.20
CA THR A 37 -28.14 13.87 9.97
C THR A 37 -29.53 13.31 9.62
N GLY A 38 -30.26 12.85 10.63
CA GLY A 38 -31.60 12.26 10.47
C GLY A 38 -31.61 10.73 10.28
N MET A 39 -30.45 10.09 10.13
CA MET A 39 -30.31 8.63 10.17
C MET A 39 -29.98 8.18 11.60
N LYS A 40 -30.49 7.00 12.00
CA LYS A 40 -30.29 6.45 13.34
C LYS A 40 -29.14 5.44 13.39
N GLU A 41 -29.11 4.50 12.45
CA GLU A 41 -28.15 3.40 12.38
C GLU A 41 -28.13 2.80 10.96
N ASN A 42 -27.20 1.88 10.70
CA ASN A 42 -27.02 1.17 9.42
C ASN A 42 -26.86 2.11 8.21
N ILE A 43 -25.97 3.08 8.36
CA ILE A 43 -25.71 4.09 7.35
C ILE A 43 -24.84 3.49 6.28
N TYR A 44 -25.35 3.52 5.06
CA TYR A 44 -24.56 3.25 3.87
C TYR A 44 -24.34 4.54 3.10
N ALA A 45 -23.12 4.68 2.60
CA ALA A 45 -22.75 5.75 1.71
C ALA A 45 -21.84 5.21 0.62
N TRP A 46 -21.94 5.78 -0.56
CA TRP A 46 -21.11 5.41 -1.68
C TRP A 46 -20.37 6.62 -2.22
N TYR A 47 -19.11 6.39 -2.55
CA TYR A 47 -18.26 7.34 -3.24
C TYR A 47 -17.90 6.77 -4.60
N ARG A 48 -17.93 7.61 -5.64
CA ARG A 48 -17.42 7.26 -6.97
C ARG A 48 -16.35 8.28 -7.37
N ILE A 49 -15.15 7.75 -7.61
CA ILE A 49 -13.95 8.52 -7.93
C ILE A 49 -13.48 8.07 -9.31
N LYS A 50 -13.43 9.00 -10.26
CA LYS A 50 -12.96 8.76 -11.62
C LYS A 50 -11.51 9.20 -11.74
N ILE A 51 -10.66 8.33 -12.27
CA ILE A 51 -9.24 8.63 -12.51
C ILE A 51 -8.82 8.16 -13.89
N VAL A 52 -7.83 8.86 -14.46
CA VAL A 52 -7.08 8.38 -15.62
C VAL A 52 -5.69 7.99 -15.13
N ILE A 53 -5.26 6.79 -15.50
CA ILE A 53 -3.93 6.26 -15.17
C ILE A 53 -3.09 6.30 -16.45
N PRO A 54 -2.06 7.17 -16.51
CA PRO A 54 -1.29 7.31 -17.73
C PRO A 54 -0.41 6.08 -17.98
N SER A 55 -0.37 5.60 -19.22
CA SER A 55 0.45 4.44 -19.63
C SER A 55 1.94 4.62 -19.39
N GLY A 56 2.40 5.86 -19.19
CA GLY A 56 3.75 6.17 -18.73
C GLY A 56 4.13 5.50 -17.39
N LEU A 57 3.16 5.10 -16.56
CA LEU A 57 3.44 4.34 -15.32
C LEU A 57 3.84 2.88 -15.57
N LYS A 58 3.57 2.31 -16.76
CA LYS A 58 3.88 0.89 -17.04
C LYS A 58 5.35 0.54 -16.77
N THR A 59 6.26 1.47 -17.08
CA THR A 59 7.70 1.28 -16.85
C THR A 59 8.07 1.23 -15.36
N ALA A 60 7.26 1.83 -14.50
CA ALA A 60 7.45 1.84 -13.05
C ALA A 60 6.74 0.67 -12.34
N ILE A 61 5.79 0.00 -13.01
CA ILE A 61 5.13 -1.19 -12.48
C ILE A 61 6.09 -2.36 -12.60
N ALA A 62 6.69 -2.75 -11.47
CA ALA A 62 7.59 -3.89 -11.45
C ALA A 62 6.82 -5.19 -11.74
N GLY A 63 7.25 -5.93 -12.76
CA GLY A 63 6.78 -7.31 -13.02
C GLY A 63 5.27 -7.47 -13.24
N GLY A 64 4.57 -6.42 -13.67
CA GLY A 64 3.12 -6.43 -13.91
C GLY A 64 2.25 -6.50 -12.65
N MET A 65 2.79 -6.10 -11.49
CA MET A 65 2.07 -6.12 -10.21
C MET A 65 0.88 -5.14 -10.14
N GLY A 66 0.83 -4.13 -11.01
CA GLY A 66 -0.22 -3.13 -11.05
C GLY A 66 0.05 -1.89 -10.18
N ILE A 67 -1.01 -1.29 -9.65
CA ILE A 67 -0.94 -0.09 -8.79
C ILE A 67 -1.43 -0.38 -7.37
N LYS A 68 -0.93 0.40 -6.41
CA LYS A 68 -1.53 0.53 -5.08
C LYS A 68 -2.42 1.76 -5.04
N LEU A 69 -3.59 1.62 -4.45
CA LEU A 69 -4.54 2.68 -4.13
C LEU A 69 -4.46 2.96 -2.63
N ASN A 70 -4.08 4.18 -2.26
CA ASN A 70 -4.22 4.69 -0.90
C ASN A 70 -5.49 5.55 -0.84
N LEU A 71 -6.43 5.14 0.01
CA LEU A 71 -7.69 5.82 0.24
C LEU A 71 -7.76 6.42 1.66
N GLY A 72 -6.61 6.61 2.31
CA GLY A 72 -6.51 7.21 3.63
C GLY A 72 -7.30 6.43 4.68
N LYS A 73 -7.94 7.14 5.62
CA LYS A 73 -8.82 6.55 6.63
C LYS A 73 -10.28 6.82 6.29
N ILE A 74 -11.09 5.78 6.51
CA ILE A 74 -12.51 5.78 6.18
C ILE A 74 -13.28 5.35 7.41
N ASP A 75 -14.21 6.17 7.86
CA ASP A 75 -15.08 5.84 8.99
C ASP A 75 -16.41 5.25 8.47
N ASP A 76 -16.81 4.01 8.78
CA ASP A 76 -16.12 3.07 9.67
C ASP A 76 -15.48 1.91 8.92
N VAL A 77 -16.27 1.26 8.08
CA VAL A 77 -15.82 0.11 7.26
C VAL A 77 -16.05 0.41 5.79
N ASP A 78 -15.22 -0.18 4.94
CA ASP A 78 -15.37 -0.01 3.50
C ASP A 78 -15.23 -1.32 2.74
N GLN A 79 -16.00 -1.45 1.66
CA GLN A 79 -15.70 -2.31 0.53
C GLN A 79 -15.33 -1.42 -0.65
N THR A 80 -14.17 -1.66 -1.24
CA THR A 80 -13.67 -0.87 -2.36
C THR A 80 -13.65 -1.71 -3.63
N PHE A 81 -14.20 -1.13 -4.70
CA PHE A 81 -14.30 -1.71 -6.02
C PHE A 81 -13.50 -0.89 -7.02
N PHE A 82 -12.85 -1.56 -7.96
CA PHE A 82 -12.16 -0.97 -9.09
C PHE A 82 -12.77 -1.52 -10.38
N ASN A 83 -13.31 -0.63 -11.22
CA ASN A 83 -14.01 -1.01 -12.46
C ASN A 83 -15.06 -2.12 -12.23
N GLY A 84 -15.78 -2.05 -11.10
CA GLY A 84 -16.83 -3.01 -10.73
C GLY A 84 -16.34 -4.28 -10.01
N LYS A 85 -15.02 -4.52 -9.93
CA LYS A 85 -14.44 -5.67 -9.23
C LYS A 85 -14.07 -5.29 -7.79
N LEU A 86 -14.46 -6.09 -6.81
CA LEU A 86 -14.03 -5.90 -5.42
C LEU A 86 -12.51 -6.11 -5.32
N ILE A 87 -11.78 -5.11 -4.82
CA ILE A 87 -10.32 -5.16 -4.66
C ILE A 87 -9.89 -5.24 -3.19
N GLY A 88 -10.79 -4.97 -2.26
CA GLY A 88 -10.50 -5.09 -0.85
C GLY A 88 -11.62 -4.61 0.06
N GLN A 89 -11.44 -4.91 1.34
CA GLN A 89 -12.34 -4.52 2.42
C GLN A 89 -11.50 -4.27 3.67
N THR A 90 -11.82 -3.22 4.43
CA THR A 90 -11.23 -2.94 5.73
C THR A 90 -12.33 -2.88 6.77
N GLY A 91 -12.20 -3.72 7.79
CA GLY A 91 -13.29 -4.05 8.71
C GLY A 91 -14.25 -5.07 8.09
N SER A 92 -15.45 -5.16 8.64
CA SER A 92 -16.49 -6.02 8.10
C SER A 92 -17.86 -5.38 8.26
N LEU A 93 -18.70 -5.62 7.25
CA LEU A 93 -20.10 -5.20 7.22
C LEU A 93 -20.96 -6.20 8.02
N PRO A 94 -22.22 -5.87 8.34
CA PRO A 94 -23.16 -6.80 8.96
C PRO A 94 -23.29 -8.13 8.18
N PRO A 95 -23.58 -9.24 8.87
CA PRO A 95 -23.92 -9.36 10.30
C PRO A 95 -22.71 -9.40 11.24
N HIS A 96 -21.49 -9.52 10.71
CA HIS A 96 -20.27 -9.63 11.50
C HIS A 96 -19.53 -8.30 11.54
N TYR A 97 -20.22 -7.22 11.93
CA TYR A 97 -19.65 -5.89 11.88
C TYR A 97 -18.36 -5.77 12.70
N GLN A 98 -17.30 -5.25 12.08
CA GLN A 98 -16.05 -4.93 12.75
C GLN A 98 -15.55 -3.58 12.27
N SER A 99 -15.66 -2.60 13.17
CA SER A 99 -15.11 -1.25 13.01
C SER A 99 -13.62 -1.25 12.69
N LYS A 100 -13.20 -0.35 11.79
CA LYS A 100 -11.80 -0.10 11.42
C LYS A 100 -11.55 1.35 11.02
N TRP A 101 -12.32 2.30 11.53
CA TRP A 101 -12.22 3.72 11.18
C TRP A 101 -10.79 4.28 11.19
N ASP A 102 -9.92 3.83 12.10
CA ASP A 102 -8.58 4.36 12.32
C ASP A 102 -7.46 3.77 11.45
N VAL A 103 -7.75 2.74 10.63
CA VAL A 103 -6.76 2.03 9.80
C VAL A 103 -6.59 2.70 8.43
N GLU A 104 -5.39 2.70 7.85
CA GLU A 104 -5.23 3.17 6.46
C GLU A 104 -5.72 2.15 5.44
N ARG A 105 -6.40 2.62 4.40
CA ARG A 105 -6.93 1.81 3.30
C ARG A 105 -5.92 1.79 2.17
N ILE A 106 -5.24 0.65 2.05
CA ILE A 106 -4.31 0.39 0.95
C ILE A 106 -4.76 -0.88 0.23
N TYR A 107 -5.15 -0.73 -1.04
CA TYR A 107 -5.61 -1.84 -1.87
C TYR A 107 -4.77 -1.96 -3.14
N MET A 108 -4.52 -3.18 -3.59
CA MET A 108 -3.75 -3.45 -4.80
C MET A 108 -4.69 -3.71 -5.96
N VAL A 109 -4.41 -3.09 -7.11
CA VAL A 109 -5.12 -3.31 -8.37
C VAL A 109 -4.15 -3.92 -9.37
N PRO A 110 -4.33 -5.19 -9.76
CA PRO A 110 -3.50 -5.83 -10.77
C PRO A 110 -3.46 -5.06 -12.09
N GLU A 111 -2.34 -5.11 -12.80
CA GLU A 111 -2.19 -4.39 -14.08
C GLU A 111 -3.29 -4.76 -15.10
N ASN A 112 -3.70 -6.02 -15.12
CA ASN A 112 -4.73 -6.53 -16.04
C ASN A 112 -6.12 -5.91 -15.82
N ASP A 113 -6.38 -5.33 -14.63
CA ASP A 113 -7.65 -4.67 -14.32
C ASP A 113 -7.62 -3.16 -14.68
N LEU A 114 -6.47 -2.63 -15.15
CA LEU A 114 -6.27 -1.22 -15.46
C LEU A 114 -6.66 -0.88 -16.91
N LEU A 115 -7.44 0.20 -17.06
CA LEU A 115 -7.71 0.82 -18.35
C LEU A 115 -6.73 1.98 -18.57
N TRP A 116 -5.65 1.70 -19.27
CA TRP A 116 -4.60 2.68 -19.56
C TRP A 116 -5.09 3.84 -20.40
N ASP A 117 -4.69 5.06 -20.01
CA ASP A 117 -5.05 6.33 -20.67
C ASP A 117 -6.56 6.56 -20.81
N GLN A 118 -7.35 5.79 -20.06
CA GLN A 118 -8.80 5.80 -20.04
C GLN A 118 -9.30 6.02 -18.61
N GLU A 119 -10.58 6.38 -18.52
CA GLU A 119 -11.24 6.52 -17.23
C GLU A 119 -11.36 5.14 -16.55
N ASN A 120 -10.87 5.08 -15.31
CA ASN A 120 -11.12 4.00 -14.37
C ASN A 120 -12.00 4.53 -13.25
N VAL A 121 -12.88 3.68 -12.73
CA VAL A 121 -13.82 4.03 -11.66
C VAL A 121 -13.44 3.29 -10.39
N ILE A 122 -13.19 4.05 -9.32
CA ILE A 122 -13.10 3.55 -7.96
C ILE A 122 -14.46 3.81 -7.29
N ALA A 123 -15.14 2.75 -6.86
CA ALA A 123 -16.36 2.86 -6.08
C ALA A 123 -16.08 2.38 -4.66
N VAL A 124 -16.42 3.20 -3.66
CA VAL A 124 -16.19 2.90 -2.25
C VAL A 124 -17.52 2.86 -1.54
N ARG A 125 -17.91 1.67 -1.11
CA ARG A 125 -19.09 1.41 -0.29
C ARG A 125 -18.69 1.49 1.17
N VAL A 126 -19.20 2.49 1.87
CA VAL A 126 -18.94 2.74 3.29
C VAL A 126 -20.16 2.31 4.10
N PHE A 127 -19.90 1.68 5.24
CA PHE A 127 -20.91 1.38 6.24
C PHE A 127 -20.49 1.91 7.61
N SER A 128 -21.44 2.46 8.35
CA SER A 128 -21.28 2.85 9.75
C SER A 128 -22.56 2.60 10.55
N LEU A 129 -22.40 2.23 11.81
CA LEU A 129 -23.50 2.23 12.78
C LEU A 129 -23.72 3.61 13.41
N ASP A 130 -22.73 4.50 13.35
CA ASP A 130 -22.78 5.85 13.94
C ASP A 130 -23.08 6.91 12.85
N PRO A 131 -24.05 7.81 13.05
CA PRO A 131 -24.31 8.95 12.15
C PRO A 131 -23.24 10.05 12.17
N GLY A 132 -22.32 10.09 13.13
CA GLY A 132 -21.26 11.08 13.23
C GLY A 132 -19.95 10.60 12.60
N GLY A 133 -19.15 11.55 12.10
CA GLY A 133 -17.76 11.28 11.70
C GLY A 133 -17.55 10.44 10.43
N VAL A 134 -18.63 9.97 9.80
CA VAL A 134 -18.62 9.01 8.69
C VAL A 134 -17.85 9.50 7.47
N GLY A 135 -17.27 8.55 6.75
CA GLY A 135 -16.79 8.72 5.39
C GLY A 135 -15.28 8.73 5.24
N MET A 136 -14.82 9.06 4.03
CA MET A 136 -13.41 9.23 3.69
C MET A 136 -12.88 10.53 4.34
N TYR A 137 -12.44 10.45 5.59
CA TYR A 137 -12.27 11.62 6.46
C TYR A 137 -10.82 12.11 6.60
N GLN A 138 -9.82 11.29 6.28
CA GLN A 138 -8.42 11.66 6.41
C GLN A 138 -7.60 11.06 5.26
N GLY A 139 -6.86 11.89 4.53
CA GLY A 139 -5.96 11.45 3.46
C GLY A 139 -4.60 10.94 3.98
N ASP A 140 -3.64 10.71 3.09
CA ASP A 140 -3.63 11.12 1.67
C ASP A 140 -4.40 10.16 0.72
N TYR A 141 -4.90 10.72 -0.39
CA TYR A 141 -5.59 9.98 -1.45
C TYR A 141 -4.76 9.97 -2.73
N HIS A 142 -4.12 8.85 -3.03
CA HIS A 142 -3.25 8.73 -4.21
C HIS A 142 -3.21 7.30 -4.74
N TYR A 143 -2.71 7.17 -5.96
CA TYR A 143 -2.30 5.88 -6.50
C TYR A 143 -0.84 5.93 -6.94
N GLY A 144 -0.18 4.78 -6.97
CA GLY A 144 1.21 4.66 -7.42
C GLY A 144 1.53 3.23 -7.84
N PRO A 145 2.68 3.00 -8.50
CA PRO A 145 3.09 1.65 -8.87
C PRO A 145 3.27 0.79 -7.61
N VAL A 146 2.87 -0.48 -7.69
CA VAL A 146 3.27 -1.45 -6.69
C VAL A 146 4.77 -1.71 -6.82
N GLN A 147 5.48 -1.67 -5.70
CA GLN A 147 6.90 -1.93 -5.61
C GLN A 147 7.17 -3.21 -4.82
N TRP A 148 8.35 -3.80 -5.02
CA TRP A 148 8.76 -4.98 -4.26
C TRP A 148 8.79 -4.72 -2.75
N SER A 149 9.09 -3.49 -2.34
CA SER A 149 9.12 -3.04 -0.95
C SER A 149 7.74 -3.03 -0.28
N ASP A 150 6.65 -3.01 -1.06
CA ASP A 150 5.29 -3.15 -0.53
C ASP A 150 5.03 -4.58 0.00
N TYR A 151 5.80 -5.56 -0.47
CA TYR A 151 5.65 -6.98 -0.11
C TYR A 151 6.78 -7.53 0.74
N ILE A 152 7.95 -6.87 0.79
CA ILE A 152 9.11 -7.38 1.52
C ILE A 152 9.40 -6.49 2.73
N SER A 153 9.49 -7.08 3.91
CA SER A 153 10.08 -6.43 5.08
C SER A 153 11.53 -6.81 5.22
N ILE A 154 12.36 -5.82 5.53
CA ILE A 154 13.80 -5.99 5.71
C ILE A 154 14.14 -5.71 7.17
N ALA A 155 14.88 -6.63 7.79
CA ALA A 155 15.57 -6.41 9.05
C ALA A 155 17.08 -6.56 8.81
N HIS A 156 17.89 -5.69 9.43
CA HIS A 156 19.34 -5.86 9.45
C HIS A 156 19.82 -6.18 10.85
N SER A 157 20.98 -6.82 10.95
CA SER A 157 21.68 -7.00 12.21
C SER A 157 23.19 -7.02 11.97
N ILE A 158 23.94 -6.42 12.90
CA ILE A 158 25.40 -6.45 12.90
C ILE A 158 25.85 -7.29 14.10
N THR A 159 26.82 -8.17 13.89
CA THR A 159 27.41 -8.99 14.95
C THR A 159 28.92 -8.78 14.95
N GLN A 160 29.45 -8.32 16.09
CA GLN A 160 30.89 -8.14 16.27
C GLN A 160 31.62 -9.49 16.18
N THR A 161 32.80 -9.47 15.60
CA THR A 161 33.74 -10.58 15.53
C THR A 161 35.11 -10.13 16.08
N ASP A 162 36.06 -11.05 16.16
CA ASP A 162 37.39 -10.74 16.68
C ASP A 162 38.10 -9.62 15.91
N HIS A 163 39.07 -8.97 16.55
CA HIS A 163 39.89 -7.90 15.97
C HIS A 163 39.06 -6.71 15.46
N ASN A 164 38.05 -6.30 16.24
CA ASN A 164 37.11 -5.22 15.87
C ASN A 164 36.37 -5.46 14.54
N GLY A 165 36.32 -6.71 14.09
CA GLY A 165 35.58 -7.10 12.91
C GLY A 165 34.08 -7.17 13.16
N PHE A 166 33.31 -7.32 12.10
CA PHE A 166 31.88 -7.55 12.21
C PHE A 166 31.31 -8.19 10.94
N THR A 167 30.24 -8.98 11.16
CA THR A 167 29.40 -9.51 10.10
C THR A 167 28.07 -8.77 10.06
N THR A 168 27.57 -8.51 8.85
CA THR A 168 26.24 -7.92 8.64
C THR A 168 25.31 -8.98 8.08
N LYS A 169 24.09 -9.03 8.60
CA LYS A 169 23.01 -9.86 8.07
C LYS A 169 21.85 -9.01 7.63
N ILE A 170 21.27 -9.35 6.50
CA ILE A 170 19.98 -8.82 6.02
C ILE A 170 19.00 -9.97 6.00
N LYS A 171 17.86 -9.79 6.65
CA LYS A 171 16.74 -10.73 6.66
C LYS A 171 15.57 -10.09 5.91
N CYS A 172 15.17 -10.71 4.81
CA CYS A 172 13.98 -10.37 4.05
C CYS A 172 12.84 -11.31 4.44
N THR A 173 11.67 -10.77 4.78
CA THR A 173 10.44 -11.52 5.04
C THR A 173 9.39 -11.16 3.99
N ASN A 174 8.87 -12.15 3.27
CA ASN A 174 7.83 -11.97 2.27
C ASN A 174 6.44 -11.89 2.89
N LYS A 175 5.66 -10.88 2.55
CA LYS A 175 4.26 -10.70 2.97
C LYS A 175 3.26 -11.12 1.88
N SER A 176 3.75 -11.64 0.75
CA SER A 176 2.96 -12.00 -0.42
C SER A 176 3.26 -13.41 -0.90
N ASN A 177 2.52 -13.85 -1.92
CA ASN A 177 2.79 -15.10 -2.63
C ASN A 177 3.63 -14.91 -3.90
N ASN A 178 4.17 -13.71 -4.13
CA ASN A 178 5.05 -13.42 -5.26
C ASN A 178 6.51 -13.66 -4.89
N GLY A 179 7.30 -14.20 -5.81
CA GLY A 179 8.74 -14.37 -5.63
C GLY A 179 9.49 -13.11 -6.06
N PHE A 180 10.63 -12.84 -5.43
CA PHE A 180 11.47 -11.68 -5.79
C PHE A 180 12.91 -12.11 -5.94
N ASN A 181 13.51 -11.72 -7.07
CA ASN A 181 14.92 -11.92 -7.34
C ASN A 181 15.59 -10.56 -7.42
N GLY A 182 16.70 -10.40 -6.72
CA GLY A 182 17.45 -9.16 -6.72
C GLY A 182 18.86 -9.34 -6.19
N THR A 183 19.48 -8.21 -5.85
CA THR A 183 20.83 -8.16 -5.29
C THR A 183 20.80 -7.26 -4.07
N ALA A 184 21.31 -7.76 -2.95
CA ALA A 184 21.58 -6.94 -1.78
C ALA A 184 23.04 -6.49 -1.84
N THR A 185 23.24 -5.18 -1.81
CA THR A 185 24.57 -4.58 -1.75
C THR A 185 24.76 -3.97 -0.38
N TYR A 186 25.89 -4.29 0.22
CA TYR A 186 26.35 -3.81 1.50
C TYR A 186 27.65 -3.03 1.30
N TRP A 187 27.87 -1.97 2.08
CA TRP A 187 29.11 -1.22 2.05
C TRP A 187 29.48 -0.66 3.43
N ILE A 188 30.77 -0.37 3.57
CA ILE A 188 31.35 0.29 4.75
C ILE A 188 32.10 1.50 4.26
N SER A 189 31.97 2.62 4.96
CA SER A 189 32.72 3.85 4.68
C SER A 189 33.39 4.40 5.92
N ASP A 190 34.44 5.19 5.73
CA ASP A 190 35.00 5.99 6.82
C ASP A 190 34.14 7.22 7.13
N LYS A 191 34.54 8.00 8.14
CA LYS A 191 33.87 9.26 8.53
C LYS A 191 33.83 10.33 7.43
N ALA A 192 34.71 10.24 6.44
CA ALA A 192 34.73 11.12 5.27
C ALA A 192 33.87 10.56 4.11
N ASN A 193 33.06 9.54 4.36
CA ASN A 193 32.24 8.81 3.38
C ASN A 193 33.04 8.14 2.27
N ARG A 194 34.34 7.88 2.47
CA ARG A 194 35.12 7.08 1.52
C ARG A 194 34.81 5.61 1.74
N LYS A 195 34.38 4.92 0.69
CA LYS A 195 34.02 3.49 0.73
C LYS A 195 35.27 2.64 0.97
N LEU A 196 35.27 1.87 2.06
CA LEU A 196 36.34 0.98 2.49
C LEU A 196 36.09 -0.47 2.06
N PHE A 197 34.82 -0.87 2.04
CA PHE A 197 34.40 -2.22 1.68
C PHE A 197 33.05 -2.17 0.97
N SER A 198 32.82 -3.13 0.08
CA SER A 198 31.51 -3.37 -0.50
C SER A 198 31.39 -4.80 -0.97
N GLU A 199 30.21 -5.38 -0.78
CA GLU A 199 29.90 -6.72 -1.26
C GLU A 199 28.45 -6.75 -1.75
N SER A 200 28.22 -7.47 -2.84
CA SER A 200 26.90 -7.71 -3.40
C SER A 200 26.62 -9.20 -3.40
N LYS A 201 25.45 -9.60 -2.89
CA LYS A 201 24.99 -11.00 -2.91
C LYS A 201 23.60 -11.10 -3.55
N PRO A 202 23.32 -12.16 -4.32
CA PRO A 202 21.98 -12.40 -4.83
C PRO A 202 21.00 -12.64 -3.69
N VAL A 203 19.77 -12.17 -3.86
CA VAL A 203 18.64 -12.40 -2.96
C VAL A 203 17.53 -13.05 -3.76
N ILE A 204 17.08 -14.21 -3.28
CA ILE A 204 15.95 -14.94 -3.85
C ILE A 204 14.93 -15.11 -2.75
N VAL A 205 13.91 -14.25 -2.76
CA VAL A 205 12.77 -14.38 -1.85
C VAL A 205 11.76 -15.33 -2.50
N LYS A 206 11.41 -16.38 -1.77
CA LYS A 206 10.48 -17.42 -2.24
C LYS A 206 9.06 -16.87 -2.41
N PRO A 207 8.27 -17.37 -3.38
CA PRO A 207 6.87 -16.98 -3.60
C PRO A 207 5.93 -17.59 -2.54
N ALA A 208 6.14 -17.25 -1.27
CA ALA A 208 5.33 -17.75 -0.16
C ALA A 208 5.27 -16.72 0.97
N ALA A 209 4.05 -16.38 1.40
CA ALA A 209 3.84 -15.45 2.50
C ALA A 209 4.44 -16.02 3.80
N GLY A 210 5.11 -15.17 4.57
CA GLY A 210 5.88 -15.54 5.76
C GLY A 210 7.25 -16.16 5.46
N SER A 211 7.60 -16.43 4.20
CA SER A 211 8.93 -16.98 3.89
C SER A 211 10.03 -15.96 4.19
N GLU A 212 11.15 -16.47 4.69
CA GLU A 212 12.30 -15.66 5.08
C GLU A 212 13.52 -16.03 4.25
N THR A 213 14.31 -15.02 3.90
CA THR A 213 15.60 -15.17 3.22
C THR A 213 16.63 -14.35 3.97
N VAL A 214 17.69 -15.01 4.42
CA VAL A 214 18.77 -14.35 5.18
C VAL A 214 20.02 -14.32 4.32
N ILE A 215 20.56 -13.12 4.15
CA ILE A 215 21.84 -12.87 3.50
C ILE A 215 22.84 -12.54 4.60
N VAL A 216 23.94 -13.29 4.64
CA VAL A 216 25.06 -13.01 5.53
C VAL A 216 26.21 -12.49 4.68
N PHE A 217 26.67 -11.27 4.93
CA PHE A 217 27.83 -10.68 4.28
C PHE A 217 29.12 -11.20 4.90
N SER A 218 30.20 -11.08 4.14
CA SER A 218 31.55 -11.46 4.57
C SER A 218 31.96 -10.66 5.81
N ASP A 219 32.71 -11.30 6.70
CA ASP A 219 33.24 -10.67 7.91
C ASP A 219 34.23 -9.58 7.53
N TYR A 220 33.88 -8.32 7.82
CA TYR A 220 34.78 -7.21 7.59
C TYR A 220 35.79 -7.13 8.72
N LYS A 221 37.08 -7.14 8.37
CA LYS A 221 38.19 -6.95 9.29
C LYS A 221 38.85 -5.60 9.03
N PRO A 222 38.72 -4.62 9.94
CA PRO A 222 39.38 -3.34 9.76
C PRO A 222 40.90 -3.48 9.89
N SER A 223 41.66 -2.78 9.05
CA SER A 223 43.12 -2.72 9.10
C SER A 223 43.66 -1.76 10.19
N SER A 224 42.79 -0.99 10.84
CA SER A 224 43.11 0.02 11.86
C SER A 224 41.89 0.28 12.76
N GLU A 225 42.11 0.63 14.03
CA GLU A 225 41.07 0.88 15.06
C GLU A 225 40.25 2.18 14.87
N HIS A 226 40.05 2.62 13.63
CA HIS A 226 39.26 3.81 13.34
C HIS A 226 37.75 3.52 13.39
N ILE A 227 36.96 4.58 13.56
CA ILE A 227 35.50 4.53 13.61
C ILE A 227 34.94 4.63 12.18
N PHE A 228 34.01 3.74 11.82
CA PHE A 228 33.43 3.61 10.49
C PHE A 228 31.91 3.81 10.49
N ASN A 229 31.34 4.16 9.35
CA ASN A 229 29.90 4.18 9.09
C ASN A 229 29.48 2.91 8.35
N VAL A 230 28.32 2.35 8.71
CA VAL A 230 27.76 1.13 8.13
C VAL A 230 26.38 1.47 7.55
N GLY A 231 26.12 1.06 6.30
CA GLY A 231 24.88 1.38 5.57
C GLY A 231 24.46 0.30 4.59
#